data_AF-A0A8T2LM99-F1
#
_entry.id   AF-A0A8T2LM99-F1
#
_cell.length_a   1.000
_cell.length_b   1.000
_cell.length_c   1.000
_cell.angle_alpha   90.00
_cell.angle_beta   90.00
_cell.angle_gamma   90.00
#
_symmetry.space_group_name_H-M   'P 1'
#
loop_
_entity.id
_entity.type
_entity.pdbx_description
1 polymer ?
#
loop_
_entity_poly.entity_id
_entity_poly.type
_entity_poly.pdbx_seq_one_letter_code
_entity_poly.pdbx_strand_id
1 'polypeptide(L)'
;MGEPQQVSALPLPPMQYIKEYTDENVRKGLAPKPPPPIRDNYTMFGNQFQCDDLIIRPLESQGIERLHPMQFDHKRELKKLNMSILVNFLDLLDILIKSPGSIKREEKLEDLKLLFVHMHHLINEYRPHQARETLRVMMEVQKRQRLETAERFQKHLERVVEMIQNCLASLPDDLPQPDAAGGAGAGRLGGAAGLGGESRLKTEPMDLEEAGVSCMAGQTDKNIPTTKKEKVWDKDAAMCSIIDEMT
;
A
#
# COMPACT_ATOMS: atom_id res chain seq x y z
N MET A 1 36.56 50.83 -15.61
CA MET A 1 35.32 50.07 -15.84
C MET A 1 35.19 49.09 -14.69
N GLY A 2 34.14 49.18 -13.86
CA GLY A 2 33.87 48.18 -12.83
C GLY A 2 33.00 47.09 -13.43
N GLU A 3 33.47 45.84 -13.36
CA GLU A 3 32.67 44.70 -13.81
C GLU A 3 31.38 44.59 -12.97
N PRO A 4 30.24 44.26 -13.58
CA PRO A 4 28.99 44.09 -12.85
C PRO A 4 29.10 42.88 -11.93
N GLN A 5 29.11 43.12 -10.62
CA GLN A 5 29.04 42.11 -9.59
C GLN A 5 27.79 41.25 -9.84
N GLN A 6 27.97 40.01 -10.29
CA GLN A 6 26.88 39.06 -10.42
C GLN A 6 26.36 38.73 -9.03
N VAL A 7 25.23 39.32 -8.65
CA VAL A 7 24.52 38.98 -7.41
C VAL A 7 23.65 37.77 -7.73
N SER A 8 23.97 36.63 -7.12
CA SER A 8 23.12 35.43 -7.19
C SER A 8 21.70 35.75 -6.72
N ALA A 9 20.69 35.30 -7.49
CA ALA A 9 19.27 35.47 -7.15
C ALA A 9 18.81 34.60 -5.96
N LEU A 10 19.62 33.61 -5.59
CA LEU A 10 19.34 32.70 -4.47
C LEU A 10 20.17 33.09 -3.24
N PRO A 11 19.60 33.00 -2.03
CA PRO A 11 20.33 33.30 -0.81
C PRO A 11 21.50 32.34 -0.66
N LEU A 12 22.62 32.85 -0.15
CA LEU A 12 23.75 32.00 0.22
C LEU A 12 23.30 30.97 1.24
N PRO A 13 23.81 29.74 1.16
CA PRO A 13 23.40 28.72 2.09
C PRO A 13 23.83 29.10 3.52
N PRO A 14 23.12 28.62 4.56
CA PRO A 14 23.41 28.96 5.94
C PRO A 14 24.86 28.66 6.37
N MET A 15 25.71 29.69 6.37
CA MET A 15 27.15 29.54 6.61
C MET A 15 27.51 29.09 8.01
N GLN A 16 26.59 29.22 8.96
CA GLN A 16 26.72 28.71 10.33
C GLN A 16 26.80 27.18 10.37
N TYR A 17 26.14 26.48 9.45
CA TYR A 17 26.15 25.01 9.42
C TYR A 17 27.28 24.48 8.55
N ILE A 18 27.47 25.04 7.36
CA ILE A 18 28.44 24.51 6.37
C ILE A 18 29.88 24.53 6.90
N LYS A 19 30.26 25.54 7.67
CA LYS A 19 31.62 25.64 8.24
C LYS A 19 31.97 24.48 9.17
N GLU A 20 30.98 23.88 9.82
CA GLU A 20 31.18 22.78 10.75
C GLU A 20 31.37 21.43 10.04
N TYR A 21 30.92 21.30 8.79
CA TYR A 21 31.05 20.08 7.97
C TYR A 21 32.34 20.08 7.13
N THR A 22 33.49 20.02 7.80
CA THR A 22 34.79 19.74 7.16
C THR A 22 35.10 18.23 7.21
N ASP A 23 35.90 17.72 6.26
CA ASP A 23 36.31 16.30 6.22
C ASP A 23 36.93 15.85 7.55
N GLU A 24 37.68 16.75 8.20
CA GLU A 24 38.31 16.51 9.49
C GLU A 24 37.30 16.37 10.63
N ASN A 25 36.31 17.27 10.68
CA ASN A 25 35.26 17.24 11.70
C ASN A 25 34.32 16.05 11.51
N VAL A 26 34.04 15.66 10.26
CA VAL A 26 33.24 14.47 9.95
C VAL A 26 33.99 13.22 10.39
N ARG A 27 35.28 13.10 10.06
CA ARG A 27 36.12 11.98 10.47
C ARG A 27 36.23 11.85 11.99
N LYS A 28 36.26 12.98 12.71
CA LYS A 28 36.29 13.04 14.18
C LYS A 28 34.91 12.93 14.84
N GLY A 29 33.82 12.88 14.07
CA GLY A 29 32.45 12.85 14.60
C GLY A 29 32.03 14.13 15.33
N LEU A 30 32.71 15.25 15.09
CA LEU A 30 32.42 16.56 15.68
C LEU A 30 31.38 17.35 14.88
N ALA A 31 31.06 16.90 13.66
CA ALA A 31 30.02 17.51 12.84
C ALA A 31 28.67 17.46 13.57
N PRO A 32 27.93 18.58 13.66
CA PRO A 32 26.67 18.63 14.38
C PRO A 32 25.66 17.64 13.77
N LYS A 33 24.92 16.94 14.64
CA LYS A 33 23.79 16.09 14.22
C LYS A 33 22.62 16.98 13.80
N PRO A 34 21.72 16.50 12.92
CA PRO A 34 20.51 17.24 12.59
C PRO A 34 19.74 17.55 13.88
N PRO A 35 19.07 18.73 13.95
CA PRO A 35 18.26 19.08 15.10
C PRO A 35 17.15 18.03 15.31
N PRO A 36 16.76 17.77 16.57
CA PRO A 36 15.67 16.84 16.85
C PRO A 36 14.37 17.35 16.18
N PRO A 37 13.46 16.44 15.76
CA PRO A 37 12.16 16.83 15.25
C PRO A 37 11.43 17.73 16.25
N ILE A 38 10.92 18.85 15.76
CA ILE A 38 10.10 19.76 16.56
C ILE A 38 8.82 18.99 16.94
N ARG A 39 8.55 18.87 18.23
CA ARG A 39 7.32 18.26 18.75
C ARG A 39 6.23 19.30 19.06
N ASP A 40 6.63 20.57 19.08
CA ASP A 40 5.76 21.70 19.37
C ASP A 40 5.23 22.34 18.08
N ASN A 41 4.61 23.51 18.22
CA ASN A 41 4.06 24.25 17.10
C ASN A 41 5.16 24.91 16.28
N TYR A 42 5.07 24.84 14.95
CA TYR A 42 6.01 25.50 14.03
C TYR A 42 5.28 26.37 13.01
N THR A 43 5.95 27.39 12.50
CA THR A 43 5.41 28.23 11.43
C THR A 43 5.98 27.78 10.10
N MET A 44 5.10 27.48 9.14
CA MET A 44 5.47 27.13 7.78
C MET A 44 4.64 27.96 6.80
N PHE A 45 5.32 28.70 5.93
CA PHE A 45 4.72 29.63 4.97
C PHE A 45 3.72 30.62 5.60
N GLY A 46 4.05 31.14 6.79
CA GLY A 46 3.20 32.08 7.53
C GLY A 46 2.03 31.45 8.30
N ASN A 47 1.84 30.13 8.20
CA ASN A 47 0.79 29.42 8.94
C ASN A 47 1.38 28.70 10.16
N GLN A 48 0.67 28.73 11.29
CA GLN A 48 1.06 27.98 12.49
C GLN A 48 0.50 26.56 12.44
N PHE A 49 1.39 25.59 12.49
CA PHE A 49 1.11 24.15 12.52
C PHE A 49 1.34 23.63 13.93
N GLN A 50 0.48 22.72 14.38
CA GLN A 50 0.66 21.96 15.61
C GLN A 50 1.00 20.52 15.22
N CYS A 51 1.97 19.88 15.87
CA CYS A 51 2.38 18.53 15.50
C CYS A 51 1.30 17.46 15.82
N ASP A 52 0.43 17.71 16.79
CA ASP A 52 -0.66 16.80 17.19
C ASP A 52 -1.99 17.09 16.48
N ASP A 53 -2.03 18.11 15.62
CA ASP A 53 -3.24 18.45 14.88
C ASP A 53 -3.60 17.30 13.92
N LEU A 54 -4.90 16.98 13.84
CA LEU A 54 -5.38 16.10 12.79
C LEU A 54 -4.92 16.66 11.45
N ILE A 55 -4.41 15.79 10.56
CA ILE A 55 -3.96 16.17 9.20
C ILE A 55 -5.01 17.04 8.50
N ILE A 56 -6.28 16.83 8.84
CA ILE A 56 -7.41 17.61 8.35
C ILE A 56 -8.05 18.29 9.55
N ARG A 57 -7.93 19.63 9.61
CA ARG A 57 -8.57 20.45 10.64
C ARG A 57 -10.09 20.36 10.53
N PRO A 58 -10.83 20.11 11.63
CA PRO A 58 -12.29 20.13 11.62
C PRO A 58 -12.84 21.49 11.19
N LEU A 59 -13.97 21.49 10.48
CA LEU A 59 -14.66 22.71 10.04
C LEU A 59 -14.97 23.66 11.21
N GLU A 60 -15.30 23.10 12.37
CA GLU A 60 -15.64 23.83 13.59
C GLU A 60 -14.45 24.64 14.12
N SER A 61 -13.23 24.14 13.96
CA SER A 61 -12.01 24.84 14.35
C SER A 61 -11.73 26.09 13.49
N GLN A 62 -12.38 26.18 12.33
CA GLN A 62 -12.31 27.31 11.40
C GLN A 62 -13.53 28.23 11.53
N GLY A 63 -14.41 27.98 12.52
CA GLY A 63 -15.64 28.74 12.71
C GLY A 63 -16.74 28.41 11.70
N ILE A 64 -16.63 27.28 11.00
CA ILE A 64 -17.61 26.85 9.99
C ILE A 64 -18.50 25.76 10.59
N GLU A 65 -19.81 26.01 10.62
CA GLU A 65 -20.79 25.04 11.12
C GLU A 65 -20.91 23.85 10.17
N ARG A 66 -20.89 22.62 10.71
CA ARG A 66 -20.94 21.40 9.92
C ARG A 66 -22.34 21.18 9.34
N LEU A 67 -22.44 21.00 8.02
CA LEU A 67 -23.70 20.74 7.32
C LEU A 67 -24.19 19.27 7.39
N HIS A 68 -23.39 18.36 7.94
CA HIS A 68 -23.67 16.91 7.99
C HIS A 68 -23.54 16.36 9.42
N PRO A 69 -24.27 15.28 9.77
CA PRO A 69 -24.20 14.68 11.11
C PRO A 69 -22.84 14.01 11.36
N MET A 70 -22.46 13.79 12.63
CA MET A 70 -21.18 13.16 13.01
C MET A 70 -20.98 11.74 12.44
N GLN A 71 -22.07 10.99 12.24
CA GLN A 71 -22.05 9.68 11.59
C GLN A 71 -22.81 9.75 10.27
N PHE A 72 -22.11 9.47 9.17
CA PHE A 72 -22.68 9.57 7.84
C PHE A 72 -21.92 8.70 6.84
N ASP A 73 -22.58 8.41 5.72
CA ASP A 73 -21.94 7.83 4.54
C ASP A 73 -21.36 8.96 3.68
N HIS A 74 -20.03 8.99 3.56
CA HIS A 74 -19.29 10.00 2.79
C HIS A 74 -19.79 10.09 1.35
N LYS A 75 -20.10 8.96 0.71
CA LYS A 75 -20.56 8.93 -0.68
C LYS A 75 -21.95 9.56 -0.80
N ARG A 76 -22.85 9.26 0.13
CA ARG A 76 -24.19 9.82 0.14
C ARG A 76 -24.15 11.33 0.39
N GLU A 77 -23.32 11.77 1.32
CA GLU A 77 -23.21 13.18 1.67
C GLU A 77 -22.56 14.00 0.57
N LEU A 78 -21.51 13.47 -0.07
CA LEU A 78 -20.88 14.11 -1.23
C LEU A 78 -21.87 14.30 -2.39
N LYS A 79 -22.76 13.32 -2.62
CA LYS A 79 -23.82 13.43 -3.62
C LYS A 79 -24.84 14.50 -3.28
N LYS A 80 -25.24 14.62 -2.01
CA LYS A 80 -26.16 15.67 -1.56
C LYS A 80 -25.54 17.05 -1.77
N LEU A 81 -24.28 17.24 -1.36
CA LEU A 81 -23.56 18.50 -1.57
C LEU A 81 -23.45 18.83 -3.06
N ASN A 82 -23.16 17.86 -3.92
CA ASN A 82 -23.11 18.07 -5.37
C ASN A 82 -24.46 18.56 -5.93
N MET A 83 -25.56 17.94 -5.51
CA MET A 83 -26.90 18.40 -5.91
C MET A 83 -27.23 19.79 -5.34
N SER A 84 -26.82 20.06 -4.10
CA SER A 84 -27.01 21.37 -3.47
C SER A 84 -26.25 22.48 -4.21
N ILE A 85 -25.00 22.23 -4.63
CA ILE A 85 -24.20 23.14 -5.45
C ILE A 85 -24.90 23.42 -6.78
N LEU A 86 -25.40 22.38 -7.45
CA LEU A 86 -26.09 22.52 -8.73
C LEU A 86 -27.35 23.39 -8.60
N VAL A 87 -28.19 23.13 -7.60
CA VAL A 87 -29.40 23.92 -7.35
C VAL A 87 -29.05 25.37 -7.01
N ASN A 88 -28.05 25.59 -6.15
CA ASN A 88 -27.62 26.94 -5.79
C ASN A 88 -27.06 27.72 -6.99
N PHE A 89 -26.36 27.04 -7.90
CA PHE A 89 -25.91 27.63 -9.16
C PHE A 89 -27.08 28.02 -10.08
N LEU A 90 -28.11 27.18 -10.19
CA LEU A 90 -29.31 27.52 -10.97
C LEU A 90 -30.07 28.71 -10.37
N ASP A 91 -30.19 28.78 -9.04
CA ASP A 91 -30.76 29.93 -8.35
C ASP A 91 -29.98 31.21 -8.63
N LEU A 92 -28.64 31.13 -8.61
CA LEU A 92 -27.76 32.24 -8.93
C LEU A 92 -27.98 32.73 -10.37
N LEU A 93 -28.10 31.82 -11.33
CA LEU A 93 -28.41 32.18 -12.73
C LEU A 93 -29.76 32.90 -12.85
N ASP A 94 -30.79 32.41 -12.16
CA ASP A 94 -32.12 33.05 -12.16
C ASP A 94 -32.07 34.47 -11.56
N ILE A 95 -31.30 34.67 -10.49
CA ILE A 95 -31.05 35.99 -9.90
C ILE A 95 -30.32 36.90 -10.88
N LEU A 96 -29.31 36.40 -11.59
CA LEU A 96 -28.56 37.20 -12.57
C LEU A 96 -29.43 37.62 -13.76
N ILE A 97 -30.36 36.78 -14.19
CA ILE A 97 -31.30 37.10 -15.27
C ILE A 97 -32.32 38.16 -14.80
N LYS A 98 -32.87 38.00 -13.59
CA LYS A 98 -33.94 38.87 -13.08
C LYS A 98 -33.43 40.20 -12.50
N SER A 99 -32.32 40.18 -11.77
CA SER A 99 -31.83 41.31 -10.98
C SER A 99 -30.33 41.17 -10.67
N PRO A 100 -29.45 41.44 -11.66
CA PRO A 100 -28.01 41.19 -11.54
C PRO A 100 -27.29 42.06 -10.48
N GLY A 101 -27.86 43.21 -10.12
CA GLY A 101 -27.33 44.11 -9.08
C GLY A 101 -27.89 43.87 -7.67
N SER A 102 -28.68 42.80 -7.47
CA SER A 102 -29.27 42.51 -6.16
C SER A 102 -28.23 41.93 -5.18
N ILE A 103 -28.36 42.29 -3.90
CA ILE A 103 -27.55 41.71 -2.81
C ILE A 103 -27.70 40.19 -2.71
N LYS A 104 -28.84 39.64 -3.18
CA LYS A 104 -29.10 38.20 -3.26
C LYS A 104 -28.07 37.44 -4.10
N ARG A 105 -27.43 38.11 -5.06
CA ARG A 105 -26.34 37.54 -5.84
C ARG A 105 -25.14 37.23 -4.95
N GLU A 106 -24.77 38.16 -4.08
CA GLU A 106 -23.61 38.03 -3.18
C GLU A 106 -23.88 36.99 -2.10
N GLU A 107 -25.10 36.96 -1.54
CA GLU A 107 -25.54 35.92 -0.61
C GLU A 107 -25.41 34.51 -1.22
N LYS A 108 -25.92 34.31 -2.45
CA LYS A 108 -25.80 33.01 -3.14
C LYS A 108 -24.35 32.66 -3.48
N LEU A 109 -23.50 33.64 -3.76
CA LEU A 109 -22.09 33.39 -4.02
C LEU A 109 -21.36 32.90 -2.76
N GLU A 110 -21.64 33.50 -1.60
CA GLU A 110 -21.08 33.03 -0.32
C GLU A 110 -21.65 31.65 0.07
N ASP A 111 -22.94 31.38 -0.16
CA ASP A 111 -23.51 30.03 0.02
C ASP A 111 -22.77 28.99 -0.83
N LEU A 112 -22.54 29.30 -2.10
CA LEU A 112 -21.84 28.41 -3.03
C LEU A 112 -20.40 28.16 -2.59
N LYS A 113 -19.70 29.20 -2.16
CA LYS A 113 -18.34 29.10 -1.61
C LYS A 113 -18.31 28.22 -0.36
N LEU A 114 -19.28 28.37 0.54
CA LEU A 114 -19.43 27.54 1.73
C LEU A 114 -19.64 26.07 1.34
N LEU A 115 -20.52 25.77 0.38
CA LEU A 115 -20.75 24.41 -0.12
C LEU A 115 -19.47 23.76 -0.68
N PHE A 116 -18.64 24.53 -1.41
CA PHE A 116 -17.35 24.02 -1.90
C PHE A 116 -16.36 23.73 -0.77
N VAL A 117 -16.28 24.60 0.25
CA VAL A 117 -15.44 24.33 1.43
C VAL A 117 -15.84 23.03 2.11
N HIS A 118 -17.14 22.79 2.30
CA HIS A 118 -17.65 21.53 2.86
C HIS A 118 -17.35 20.32 1.98
N MET A 119 -17.48 20.45 0.65
CA MET A 119 -17.16 19.37 -0.28
C MET A 119 -15.66 19.02 -0.23
N HIS A 120 -14.79 20.02 -0.20
CA HIS A 120 -13.34 19.81 -0.05
C HIS A 120 -12.99 19.12 1.25
N HIS A 121 -13.59 19.55 2.36
CA HIS A 121 -13.38 18.91 3.66
C HIS A 121 -13.77 17.43 3.63
N LEU A 122 -14.94 17.11 3.08
CA LEU A 122 -15.43 15.73 2.97
C LEU A 122 -14.52 14.83 2.14
N ILE A 123 -13.98 15.37 1.03
CA ILE A 123 -13.00 14.66 0.19
C ILE A 123 -11.69 14.44 0.96
N ASN A 124 -11.26 15.45 1.70
CA ASN A 124 -10.05 15.38 2.50
C ASN A 124 -10.18 14.30 3.58
N GLU A 125 -11.29 14.25 4.32
CA GLU A 125 -11.57 13.21 5.32
C GLU A 125 -11.49 11.79 4.75
N TYR A 126 -11.79 11.62 3.45
CA TYR A 126 -11.70 10.34 2.77
C TYR A 126 -10.28 9.94 2.31
N ARG A 127 -9.31 10.87 2.29
CA ARG A 127 -7.92 10.61 1.82
C ARG A 127 -7.20 9.50 2.60
N PRO A 128 -7.26 9.43 3.95
CA PRO A 128 -6.62 8.34 4.69
C PRO A 128 -7.20 6.97 4.35
N HIS A 129 -8.52 6.90 4.10
CA HIS A 129 -9.14 5.67 3.62
C HIS A 129 -8.64 5.31 2.22
N GLN A 130 -8.60 6.28 1.29
CA GLN A 130 -8.04 6.08 -0.05
C GLN A 130 -6.61 5.54 0.00
N ALA A 131 -5.73 6.14 0.81
CA ALA A 131 -4.34 5.72 0.95
C ALA A 131 -4.21 4.26 1.43
N ARG A 132 -5.06 3.83 2.38
CA ARG A 132 -5.07 2.44 2.85
C ARG A 132 -5.50 1.46 1.75
N GLU A 133 -6.52 1.79 0.96
CA GLU A 133 -6.93 0.92 -0.15
C GLU A 133 -5.88 0.88 -1.26
N THR A 134 -5.23 2.01 -1.58
CA THR A 134 -4.08 2.04 -2.51
C THR A 134 -2.94 1.15 -2.01
N LEU A 135 -2.61 1.21 -0.72
CA LEU A 135 -1.59 0.35 -0.13
C LEU A 135 -1.97 -1.13 -0.20
N ARG A 136 -3.24 -1.48 0.06
CA ARG A 136 -3.73 -2.84 -0.08
C ARG A 136 -3.53 -3.38 -1.50
N VAL A 137 -4.01 -2.64 -2.50
CA VAL A 137 -3.87 -3.03 -3.92
C VAL A 137 -2.40 -3.18 -4.29
N MET A 138 -1.54 -2.25 -3.86
CA MET A 138 -0.09 -2.35 -4.12
C MET A 138 0.51 -3.63 -3.52
N MET A 139 0.15 -4.00 -2.29
CA MET A 139 0.63 -5.24 -1.66
C MET A 139 0.10 -6.50 -2.35
N GLU A 140 -1.14 -6.48 -2.84
CA GLU A 140 -1.71 -7.58 -3.63
C GLU A 140 -0.95 -7.77 -4.95
N VAL A 141 -0.60 -6.67 -5.64
CA VAL A 141 0.23 -6.72 -6.85
C VAL A 141 1.61 -7.33 -6.55
N GLN A 142 2.27 -6.86 -5.48
CA GLN A 142 3.58 -7.42 -5.08
C GLN A 142 3.49 -8.91 -4.73
N LYS A 143 2.43 -9.34 -4.03
CA LYS A 143 2.20 -10.75 -3.72
C LYS A 143 2.05 -11.58 -4.99
N ARG A 144 1.23 -11.10 -5.94
CA ARG A 144 1.03 -11.77 -7.24
C ARG A 144 2.34 -11.90 -8.01
N GLN A 145 3.11 -10.82 -8.15
CA GLN A 145 4.41 -10.84 -8.83
C GLN A 145 5.40 -11.85 -8.19
N ARG A 146 5.44 -11.93 -6.86
CA ARG A 146 6.28 -12.91 -6.15
C ARG A 146 5.87 -14.35 -6.44
N LEU A 147 4.56 -14.64 -6.43
CA LEU A 147 4.03 -15.97 -6.73
C LEU A 147 4.31 -16.37 -8.18
N GLU A 148 4.06 -15.48 -9.15
CA GLU A 148 4.35 -15.72 -10.56
C GLU A 148 5.86 -15.96 -10.79
N THR A 149 6.72 -15.21 -10.11
CA THR A 149 8.17 -15.39 -10.19
C THR A 149 8.59 -16.75 -9.62
N ALA A 150 8.05 -17.14 -8.46
CA ALA A 150 8.32 -18.45 -7.87
C ALA A 150 7.86 -19.59 -8.79
N GLU A 151 6.68 -19.47 -9.41
CA GLU A 151 6.17 -20.43 -10.37
C GLU A 151 7.08 -20.54 -11.62
N ARG A 152 7.57 -19.41 -12.14
CA ARG A 152 8.54 -19.40 -13.25
C ARG A 152 9.85 -20.09 -12.87
N PHE A 153 10.37 -19.84 -11.67
CA PHE A 153 11.56 -20.52 -11.17
C PHE A 153 11.35 -22.03 -11.04
N GLN A 154 10.21 -22.45 -10.50
CA GLN A 154 9.87 -23.87 -10.36
C GLN A 154 9.81 -24.57 -11.72
N LYS A 155 9.14 -23.97 -12.72
CA LYS A 155 9.10 -24.47 -14.10
C LYS A 155 10.49 -24.56 -14.74
N HIS A 156 11.39 -23.62 -14.42
CA HIS A 156 12.77 -23.66 -14.92
C HIS A 156 13.57 -24.78 -14.25
N LEU A 157 13.39 -24.99 -12.95
CA LEU A 157 14.04 -26.08 -12.21
C LEU A 157 13.62 -27.44 -12.76
N GLU A 158 12.32 -27.65 -12.96
CA GLU A 158 11.78 -28.89 -13.54
C GLU A 158 12.40 -29.19 -14.90
N ARG A 159 12.47 -28.18 -15.79
CA ARG A 159 13.11 -28.32 -17.10
C ARG A 159 14.59 -28.67 -17.01
N VAL A 160 15.33 -28.08 -16.07
CA VAL A 160 16.76 -28.41 -15.85
C VAL A 160 16.93 -29.82 -15.33
N VAL A 161 16.07 -30.26 -14.40
CA VAL A 161 16.07 -31.63 -13.88
C VAL A 161 15.80 -32.63 -15.01
N GLU A 162 14.80 -32.39 -15.86
CA GLU A 162 14.51 -33.21 -17.04
C GLU A 162 15.70 -33.27 -17.99
N MET A 163 16.36 -32.13 -18.26
CA MET A 163 17.56 -32.09 -19.10
C MET A 163 18.70 -32.93 -18.53
N ILE A 164 18.97 -32.82 -17.22
CA ILE A 164 20.01 -33.61 -16.55
C ILE A 164 19.68 -35.11 -16.60
N GLN A 165 18.44 -35.49 -16.34
CA GLN A 165 18.00 -36.88 -16.42
C GLN A 165 18.16 -37.45 -17.83
N ASN A 166 17.80 -36.68 -18.86
CA ASN A 166 18.00 -37.07 -20.26
C ASN A 166 19.49 -37.22 -20.61
N CYS A 167 20.36 -36.32 -20.14
CA CYS A 167 21.80 -36.44 -20.33
C CYS A 167 22.36 -37.69 -19.64
N LEU A 168 21.96 -37.96 -18.38
CA LEU A 168 22.36 -39.16 -17.64
C LEU A 168 21.93 -40.45 -18.35
N ALA A 169 20.70 -40.49 -18.88
CA ALA A 169 20.20 -41.64 -19.64
C ALA A 169 20.92 -41.84 -20.98
N SER A 170 21.53 -40.78 -21.54
CA SER A 170 22.28 -40.84 -22.80
C SER A 170 23.75 -41.25 -22.65
N LEU A 171 24.27 -41.32 -21.43
CA LEU A 171 25.64 -41.78 -21.18
C LEU A 171 25.70 -43.33 -21.32
N PRO A 172 26.69 -43.86 -22.06
CA PRO A 172 26.87 -45.31 -22.18
C PRO A 172 27.31 -45.93 -20.84
N ASP A 173 26.71 -47.07 -20.52
CA ASP A 173 26.97 -47.88 -19.32
C ASP A 173 28.29 -48.67 -19.48
N ASP A 174 29.41 -47.99 -19.65
CA ASP A 174 30.74 -48.61 -19.71
C ASP A 174 31.54 -48.24 -18.46
N LEU A 175 31.17 -48.86 -17.34
CA LEU A 175 32.09 -49.13 -16.25
C LEU A 175 32.65 -50.55 -16.44
N PRO A 176 33.98 -50.73 -16.58
CA PRO A 176 34.57 -52.05 -16.70
C PRO A 176 34.25 -52.87 -15.44
N GLN A 177 33.44 -53.90 -15.60
CA GLN A 177 33.21 -54.90 -14.57
C GLN A 177 34.51 -55.72 -14.43
N PRO A 178 35.15 -55.81 -13.24
CA PRO A 178 36.30 -56.67 -13.08
C PRO A 178 35.83 -58.11 -13.21
N ASP A 179 36.25 -58.77 -14.28
CA ASP A 179 35.95 -60.17 -14.58
C ASP A 179 36.29 -61.08 -13.38
N ALA A 180 35.25 -61.66 -12.77
CA ALA A 180 35.39 -62.69 -11.77
C ALA A 180 35.59 -64.05 -12.46
N ALA A 181 36.85 -64.47 -12.56
CA ALA A 181 37.20 -65.84 -12.89
C ALA A 181 37.03 -66.76 -11.66
N GLY A 182 36.18 -67.79 -11.81
CA GLY A 182 36.41 -69.10 -11.20
C GLY A 182 35.54 -69.53 -10.02
N GLY A 183 34.89 -70.69 -10.18
CA GLY A 183 34.74 -71.65 -9.08
C GLY A 183 33.31 -72.03 -8.67
N ALA A 184 32.96 -73.29 -8.96
CA ALA A 184 31.75 -74.01 -8.61
C ALA A 184 31.29 -73.94 -7.13
N GLY A 185 29.98 -74.07 -6.90
CA GLY A 185 29.45 -74.42 -5.58
C GLY A 185 27.93 -74.33 -5.48
N ALA A 186 27.29 -75.44 -5.10
CA ALA A 186 25.85 -75.67 -5.09
C ALA A 186 25.07 -74.94 -3.98
N GLY A 187 23.74 -74.84 -4.15
CA GLY A 187 22.81 -74.74 -3.02
C GLY A 187 21.57 -73.87 -3.26
N ARG A 188 20.41 -74.51 -3.38
CA ARG A 188 19.07 -73.87 -3.34
C ARG A 188 18.72 -73.42 -1.90
N LEU A 189 17.59 -72.69 -1.83
CA LEU A 189 16.77 -72.22 -0.69
C LEU A 189 17.06 -70.74 -0.37
N GLY A 190 16.13 -69.80 -0.52
CA GLY A 190 14.72 -69.83 -0.17
C GLY A 190 14.55 -69.14 1.18
N GLY A 191 13.90 -67.98 1.23
CA GLY A 191 13.52 -67.35 2.50
C GLY A 191 13.50 -65.82 2.49
N ALA A 192 12.29 -65.28 2.60
CA ALA A 192 12.01 -63.87 2.84
C ALA A 192 12.38 -63.44 4.27
N ALA A 193 12.82 -62.19 4.42
CA ALA A 193 12.66 -61.25 5.54
C ALA A 193 13.69 -60.12 5.27
N GLY A 194 13.34 -58.87 5.04
CA GLY A 194 12.57 -57.99 5.92
C GLY A 194 13.50 -56.84 6.36
N LEU A 195 12.91 -55.70 6.71
CA LEU A 195 13.52 -54.45 7.22
C LEU A 195 13.93 -53.48 6.08
N GLY A 196 13.25 -52.35 5.85
CA GLY A 196 12.62 -51.44 6.80
C GLY A 196 13.63 -50.35 7.19
N GLY A 197 13.50 -49.16 6.58
CA GLY A 197 14.38 -48.02 6.81
C GLY A 197 13.80 -46.75 6.22
N GLU A 198 12.73 -46.25 6.83
CA GLU A 198 12.17 -44.91 6.57
C GLU A 198 13.15 -43.82 7.06
N SER A 199 13.64 -42.98 6.16
CA SER A 199 14.33 -41.74 6.50
C SER A 199 13.31 -40.59 6.65
N ARG A 200 12.93 -40.37 7.90
CA ARG A 200 12.10 -39.29 8.45
C ARG A 200 12.78 -37.93 8.27
N LEU A 201 12.33 -37.11 7.31
CA LEU A 201 12.61 -35.67 7.27
C LEU A 201 11.60 -34.97 8.19
N LYS A 202 12.11 -34.37 9.28
CA LYS A 202 11.36 -33.53 10.22
C LYS A 202 10.90 -32.25 9.51
N THR A 203 9.60 -32.10 9.31
CA THR A 203 8.93 -30.79 9.21
C THR A 203 8.57 -30.35 10.62
N GLU A 204 9.17 -29.26 11.10
CA GLU A 204 8.73 -28.61 12.33
C GLU A 204 7.50 -27.74 12.03
N PRO A 205 6.41 -27.85 12.80
CA PRO A 205 5.30 -26.91 12.74
C PRO A 205 5.65 -25.64 13.52
N MET A 206 5.36 -24.47 12.96
CA MET A 206 5.37 -23.22 13.71
C MET A 206 4.20 -23.21 14.70
N ASP A 207 4.51 -23.24 16.00
CA ASP A 207 3.56 -22.95 17.08
C ASP A 207 3.09 -21.48 16.99
N LEU A 208 1.79 -21.30 16.82
CA LEU A 208 1.10 -20.05 17.10
C LEU A 208 0.55 -20.16 18.53
N GLU A 209 1.24 -19.53 19.49
CA GLU A 209 0.66 -19.30 20.81
C GLU A 209 -0.52 -18.32 20.70
N GLU A 210 -1.72 -18.85 20.91
CA GLU A 210 -2.95 -18.09 21.09
C GLU A 210 -3.13 -17.84 22.59
N ALA A 211 -2.84 -16.62 23.04
CA ALA A 211 -3.22 -16.17 24.37
C ALA A 211 -4.74 -15.99 24.43
N GLY A 212 -5.39 -16.83 25.23
CA GLY A 212 -6.83 -16.88 25.37
C GLY A 212 -7.45 -15.62 25.99
N VAL A 213 -8.64 -15.28 25.51
CA VAL A 213 -9.72 -14.72 26.33
C VAL A 213 -11.02 -15.40 25.90
N SER A 214 -11.63 -16.12 26.85
CA SER A 214 -12.87 -16.89 26.70
C SER A 214 -14.08 -16.12 27.24
N CYS A 215 -15.27 -16.62 26.85
CA CYS A 215 -16.67 -16.38 27.24
C CYS A 215 -17.43 -15.33 26.41
N MET A 216 -18.60 -15.59 25.79
CA MET A 216 -19.73 -16.48 26.12
C MET A 216 -20.45 -17.04 24.88
N ALA A 217 -21.14 -18.16 25.09
CA ALA A 217 -21.87 -18.98 24.13
C ALA A 217 -23.23 -18.40 23.65
N GLY A 218 -23.65 -18.80 22.45
CA GLY A 218 -25.01 -18.64 21.91
C GLY A 218 -25.21 -19.50 20.65
N GLN A 219 -26.30 -20.26 20.60
CA GLN A 219 -26.51 -21.47 19.82
C GLN A 219 -26.74 -21.30 18.31
N THR A 220 -26.55 -22.43 17.62
CA THR A 220 -26.80 -22.80 16.23
C THR A 220 -28.19 -22.46 15.68
N ASP A 221 -28.26 -22.03 14.41
CA ASP A 221 -29.15 -22.68 13.44
C ASP A 221 -28.78 -22.43 11.97
N LYS A 222 -28.91 -23.49 11.15
CA LYS A 222 -28.66 -23.53 9.71
C LYS A 222 -29.88 -23.00 8.96
N ASN A 223 -29.71 -22.05 8.03
CA ASN A 223 -30.44 -22.09 6.76
C ASN A 223 -29.84 -21.16 5.69
N ILE A 224 -29.57 -21.72 4.51
CA ILE A 224 -29.15 -21.02 3.29
C ILE A 224 -30.41 -20.68 2.48
N PRO A 225 -30.45 -19.50 1.84
CA PRO A 225 -30.92 -19.47 0.46
C PRO A 225 -29.93 -18.77 -0.47
N THR A 226 -29.80 -19.35 -1.65
CA THR A 226 -28.99 -18.93 -2.79
C THR A 226 -29.61 -17.73 -3.53
N THR A 227 -28.78 -17.08 -4.37
CA THR A 227 -29.02 -15.93 -5.28
C THR A 227 -28.88 -14.57 -4.61
N LYS A 228 -28.03 -13.63 -5.07
CA LYS A 228 -27.66 -13.24 -6.43
C LYS A 228 -26.16 -12.89 -6.48
N LYS A 229 -25.44 -13.33 -7.51
CA LYS A 229 -24.11 -12.82 -7.85
C LYS A 229 -24.24 -11.33 -8.14
N GLU A 230 -23.95 -10.49 -7.15
CA GLU A 230 -23.64 -9.10 -7.41
C GLU A 230 -22.35 -9.06 -8.22
N LYS A 231 -22.43 -8.35 -9.33
CA LYS A 231 -21.35 -8.08 -10.26
C LYS A 231 -20.32 -7.24 -9.51
N VAL A 232 -19.40 -7.89 -8.80
CA VAL A 232 -18.20 -7.28 -8.23
C VAL A 232 -17.44 -6.72 -9.42
N TRP A 233 -17.60 -5.42 -9.60
CA TRP A 233 -17.07 -4.72 -10.75
C TRP A 233 -15.55 -4.73 -10.65
N ASP A 234 -14.96 -4.89 -11.82
CA ASP A 234 -13.55 -4.90 -12.25
C ASP A 234 -12.74 -3.65 -11.85
N LYS A 235 -12.97 -3.13 -10.64
CA LYS A 235 -12.36 -1.92 -10.11
C LYS A 235 -10.92 -2.16 -9.68
N ASP A 236 -10.66 -3.36 -9.15
CA ASP A 236 -9.32 -3.75 -8.72
C ASP A 236 -8.43 -4.00 -9.94
N ALA A 237 -8.97 -4.55 -11.04
CA ALA A 237 -8.25 -4.67 -12.30
C ALA A 237 -8.01 -3.31 -12.96
N ALA A 238 -9.03 -2.43 -12.98
CA ALA A 238 -8.86 -1.07 -13.51
C ALA A 238 -7.83 -0.25 -12.71
N MET A 239 -7.80 -0.40 -11.39
CA MET A 239 -6.77 0.20 -10.53
C MET A 239 -5.39 -0.40 -10.80
N CYS A 240 -5.28 -1.71 -11.00
CA CYS A 240 -4.01 -2.35 -11.37
C CYS A 240 -3.50 -1.82 -12.72
N SER A 241 -4.37 -1.65 -13.72
CA SER A 241 -3.99 -1.09 -15.02
C SER A 241 -3.49 0.35 -14.93
N ILE A 242 -4.09 1.20 -14.10
CA ILE A 242 -3.63 2.58 -13.89
C ILE A 242 -2.24 2.62 -13.23
N ILE A 243 -1.95 1.68 -12.31
CA ILE A 243 -0.64 1.60 -11.65
C ILE A 243 0.44 1.11 -12.63
N ASP A 244 0.11 0.14 -13.48
CA ASP A 244 1.02 -0.38 -14.50
C ASP A 244 1.35 0.67 -15.59
N GLU A 245 0.46 1.63 -15.85
CA GLU A 245 0.73 2.76 -16.78
C GLU A 245 1.60 3.88 -16.16
N MET A 246 1.73 3.94 -14.82
CA MET A 246 2.53 4.96 -14.13
C MET A 246 3.98 4.54 -13.85
N THR A 247 4.39 3.31 -14.21
CA THR A 247 5.75 2.76 -13.99
C THR A 247 6.44 2.48 -15.32
#